data_AF-A0A358XSI7-F1
#
_entry.id   AF-A0A358XSI7-F1
#
_cell.length_a   1.000
_cell.length_b   1.000
_cell.length_c   1.000
_cell.angle_alpha   90.00
_cell.angle_beta   90.00
_cell.angle_gamma   90.00
#
_symmetry.space_group_name_H-M   'P 1'
#
loop_
_entity.id
_entity.type
_entity.pdbx_description
1 polymer ?
#
loop_
_entity_poly.entity_id
_entity_poly.type
_entity_poly.pdbx_seq_one_letter_code
_entity_poly.pdbx_strand_id
1 'polypeptide(L)'
;FETLSEKDGLVNGAIQSIVEDDKGRVWFSTNKGLSCYSPAHHTFKNYSNAVGLQEGAFMLGASLKTDDGEIYFGGQKGFNHFYPAHLKTNSN
;
A
#
# COMPACT_ATOMS: atom_id res chain seq x y z
N PHE A 1 21.69 2.44 -6.09
CA PHE A 1 20.50 2.65 -5.25
C PHE A 1 19.49 3.44 -6.06
N GLU A 2 18.23 3.00 -6.09
CA GLU A 2 17.11 3.73 -6.68
C GLU A 2 16.37 4.47 -5.57
N THR A 3 15.90 5.68 -5.85
CA THR A 3 15.12 6.50 -4.91
C THR A 3 13.71 6.64 -5.45
N LEU A 4 12.73 6.22 -4.65
CA LEU A 4 11.30 6.38 -4.95
C LEU A 4 10.71 7.45 -4.03
N SER A 5 10.01 8.43 -4.60
CA SER A 5 9.50 9.60 -3.90
C SER A 5 8.11 10.00 -4.39
N GLU A 6 7.54 11.06 -3.79
CA GLU A 6 6.26 11.62 -4.24
C GLU A 6 6.30 12.08 -5.71
N LYS A 7 7.49 12.45 -6.22
CA LYS A 7 7.68 12.84 -7.64
C LYS A 7 7.50 11.66 -8.60
N ASP A 8 7.71 10.44 -8.12
CA ASP A 8 7.63 9.21 -8.89
C ASP A 8 6.23 8.59 -8.82
N GLY A 9 5.35 9.15 -7.98
CA GLY A 9 3.94 8.73 -7.84
C GLY A 9 3.58 8.16 -6.46
N LEU A 10 4.51 8.09 -5.51
CA LEU A 10 4.20 7.74 -4.12
C LEU A 10 3.19 8.73 -3.53
N VAL A 11 2.14 8.25 -2.86
CA VAL A 11 1.07 9.12 -2.34
C VAL A 11 1.54 10.06 -1.23
N ASN A 12 2.52 9.62 -0.43
CA ASN A 12 3.14 10.43 0.61
C ASN A 12 4.49 9.86 1.06
N GLY A 13 5.48 10.73 1.29
CA GLY A 13 6.83 10.35 1.70
C GLY A 13 6.98 9.89 3.16
N ALA A 14 5.97 10.09 4.01
CA ALA A 14 5.99 9.57 5.38
C ALA A 14 5.52 8.11 5.40
N ILE A 15 6.47 7.21 5.12
CA ILE A 15 6.23 5.75 5.12
C ILE A 15 6.10 5.24 6.56
N GLN A 16 5.02 4.52 6.81
CA GLN A 16 4.72 3.90 8.10
C GLN A 16 5.10 2.42 8.11
N SER A 17 4.90 1.71 7.00
CA SER A 17 5.37 0.34 6.84
C SER A 17 5.48 -0.06 5.37
N ILE A 18 6.22 -1.14 5.14
CA ILE A 18 6.48 -1.70 3.81
C ILE A 18 6.24 -3.21 3.84
N VAL A 19 5.51 -3.74 2.85
CA VAL A 19 5.25 -5.18 2.68
C VAL A 19 5.39 -5.56 1.21
N GLU A 20 6.08 -6.66 0.92
CA GLU A 20 6.16 -7.24 -0.42
C GLU A 20 5.14 -8.37 -0.59
N ASP A 21 4.36 -8.31 -1.67
CA ASP A 21 3.43 -9.39 -2.01
C ASP A 21 4.09 -10.53 -2.80
N ASP A 22 3.36 -11.62 -3.01
CA ASP A 22 3.92 -12.83 -3.65
C ASP A 22 4.22 -12.66 -5.15
N LYS A 23 3.86 -11.51 -5.74
CA LYS A 23 4.20 -11.14 -7.12
C LYS A 23 5.35 -10.15 -7.18
N GLY A 24 6.00 -9.85 -6.06
CA GLY A 24 7.11 -8.90 -5.96
C GLY A 24 6.69 -7.44 -6.07
N ARG A 25 5.39 -7.12 -5.90
CA ARG A 25 4.94 -5.73 -5.79
C ARG A 25 5.14 -5.26 -4.36
N VAL A 26 5.57 -4.01 -4.22
CA VAL A 26 5.90 -3.42 -2.92
C VAL A 26 4.78 -2.49 -2.50
N TRP A 27 4.22 -2.76 -1.33
CA TRP A 27 3.14 -2.01 -0.71
C TRP A 27 3.70 -1.10 0.38
N PHE A 28 3.32 0.17 0.33
CA PHE A 28 3.72 1.21 1.27
C PHE A 28 2.48 1.74 1.97
N SER A 29 2.46 1.69 3.30
CA SER A 29 1.49 2.45 4.09
C SER A 29 2.05 3.82 4.45
N THR A 30 1.20 4.84 4.37
CA THR A 30 1.60 6.23 4.55
C THR A 30 0.58 7.00 5.39
N ASN A 31 0.84 8.27 5.69
CA ASN A 31 -0.16 9.10 6.35
C ASN A 31 -1.36 9.47 5.46
N LYS A 32 -1.28 9.25 4.14
CA LYS A 32 -2.32 9.66 3.17
C LYS A 32 -2.96 8.48 2.40
N GLY A 33 -2.66 7.25 2.78
CA GLY A 33 -3.19 6.06 2.11
C GLY A 33 -2.12 5.00 1.86
N LEU A 34 -2.41 4.11 0.92
CA LEU A 34 -1.49 3.06 0.47
C LEU A 34 -0.97 3.36 -0.94
N SER A 35 0.29 3.03 -1.18
CA SER A 35 0.88 3.01 -2.53
C SER A 35 1.37 1.60 -2.83
N CYS A 36 1.06 1.10 -4.02
CA CYS A 36 1.59 -0.17 -4.54
C CYS A 36 2.54 0.15 -5.70
N TYR A 37 3.81 -0.17 -5.54
CA TYR A 37 4.81 -0.06 -6.60
C TYR A 37 4.94 -1.41 -7.33
N SER A 38 4.93 -1.34 -8.66
CA SER A 38 5.26 -2.48 -9.52
C SER A 38 6.68 -2.30 -10.07
N PRO A 39 7.69 -3.04 -9.56
CA PRO A 39 9.05 -2.97 -10.12
C PRO A 39 9.10 -3.35 -11.60
N ALA A 40 8.26 -4.28 -12.04
CA ALA A 40 8.20 -4.72 -13.44
C ALA A 40 7.73 -3.63 -14.41
N HIS A 41 6.98 -2.63 -13.92
CA HIS A 41 6.43 -1.56 -14.75
C HIS A 41 6.93 -0.16 -14.35
N HIS A 42 7.71 -0.06 -13.27
CA HIS A 42 8.14 1.20 -12.67
C HIS A 42 6.97 2.18 -12.45
N THR A 43 5.83 1.69 -11.97
CA THR A 43 4.62 2.50 -11.74
C THR A 43 4.08 2.34 -10.34
N PHE A 44 3.44 3.41 -9.85
CA PHE A 44 2.67 3.41 -8.62
C PHE A 44 1.17 3.33 -8.91
N LYS A 45 0.47 2.57 -8.07
CA LYS A 45 -0.98 2.62 -7.93
C LYS A 45 -1.32 3.02 -6.50
N ASN A 46 -2.06 4.12 -6.35
CA ASN A 46 -2.41 4.69 -5.05
C ASN A 46 -3.85 4.34 -4.67
N TYR A 47 -4.04 4.09 -3.38
CA TYR A 47 -5.33 3.78 -2.77
C TYR A 47 -5.56 4.74 -1.61
N SER A 48 -6.74 5.35 -1.57
CA SER A 48 -7.16 6.30 -0.53
C SER A 48 -8.49 5.86 0.10
N ASN A 49 -8.96 6.61 1.09
CA ASN A 49 -10.28 6.41 1.69
C ASN A 49 -11.43 6.46 0.66
N ALA A 50 -11.28 7.18 -0.45
CA ALA A 50 -12.26 7.26 -1.52
C ALA A 50 -12.59 5.90 -2.18
N VAL A 51 -11.68 4.92 -2.05
CA VAL A 51 -11.85 3.56 -2.58
C VAL A 51 -12.01 2.51 -1.48
N GLY A 52 -12.38 2.92 -0.26
CA GLY A 52 -12.73 2.03 0.84
C GLY A 52 -11.62 1.76 1.86
N LEU A 53 -10.51 2.52 1.84
CA LEU A 53 -9.55 2.47 2.96
C LEU A 53 -10.13 3.09 4.23
N GLN A 54 -9.56 2.71 5.37
CA GLN A 54 -9.91 3.33 6.64
C GLN A 54 -9.62 4.84 6.61
N GLU A 55 -10.35 5.60 7.41
CA GLU A 55 -10.03 7.01 7.62
C GLU A 55 -8.82 7.17 8.57
N GLY A 56 -8.05 8.23 8.35
CA GLY A 56 -6.89 8.56 9.19
C GLY A 56 -5.58 7.94 8.72
N ALA A 57 -4.51 8.20 9.48
CA ALA A 57 -3.17 7.75 9.14
C ALA A 57 -2.95 6.28 9.53
N PHE A 58 -2.15 5.57 8.72
CA PHE A 58 -1.60 4.27 9.11
C PHE A 58 -0.61 4.42 10.27
N MET A 59 -0.44 3.36 11.07
CA MET A 59 0.48 3.36 12.21
C MET A 59 1.84 2.76 11.83
N LEU A 60 2.90 3.33 12.42
CA LEU A 60 4.28 2.89 12.22
C LEU A 60 4.43 1.39 12.54
N GLY A 61 4.97 0.63 11.59
CA GLY A 61 5.21 -0.81 11.71
C GLY A 61 3.95 -1.68 11.75
N ALA A 62 2.75 -1.11 11.63
CA ALA A 62 1.49 -1.85 11.72
C ALA A 62 1.14 -2.49 10.37
N SER A 63 1.91 -3.50 9.95
CA SER A 63 1.60 -4.28 8.77
C SER A 63 1.96 -5.76 8.94
N LEU A 64 1.21 -6.63 8.28
CA LEU A 64 1.43 -8.07 8.30
C LEU A 64 1.10 -8.65 6.94
N LYS A 65 1.90 -9.60 6.45
CA LYS A 65 1.50 -10.52 5.38
C LYS A 65 1.32 -11.90 5.99
N THR A 66 0.20 -12.54 5.71
CA THR A 66 -0.06 -13.93 6.10
C THR A 66 0.55 -14.91 5.10
N ASP A 67 0.65 -16.18 5.50
CA ASP A 67 1.23 -17.22 4.65
C ASP A 67 0.41 -17.52 3.38
N ASP A 68 -0.89 -17.21 3.39
CA ASP A 68 -1.78 -17.30 2.23
C ASP A 68 -1.85 -16.02 1.39
N GLY A 69 -0.98 -15.05 1.68
CA GLY A 69 -0.76 -13.86 0.85
C GLY A 69 -1.72 -12.70 1.12
N GLU A 70 -2.53 -12.76 2.19
CA GLU A 70 -3.32 -11.62 2.65
C GLU A 70 -2.42 -10.57 3.30
N ILE A 71 -2.67 -9.30 3.02
CA ILE A 71 -1.93 -8.19 3.62
C ILE A 71 -2.86 -7.39 4.51
N TYR A 72 -2.37 -7.08 5.72
CA TYR A 72 -2.99 -6.21 6.69
C TYR A 72 -2.17 -4.93 6.87
N PHE A 73 -2.87 -3.79 6.97
CA PHE A 73 -2.30 -2.51 7.37
C PHE A 73 -3.16 -1.89 8.47
N GLY A 74 -2.56 -1.68 9.64
CA GLY A 74 -3.19 -1.08 10.82
C GLY A 74 -3.05 0.45 10.83
N GLY A 75 -4.08 1.13 11.30
CA GLY A 75 -4.14 2.58 11.40
C GLY A 75 -5.00 3.04 12.56
N GLN A 76 -5.19 4.36 12.65
CA GLN A 76 -5.87 4.99 13.79
C GLN A 76 -7.35 4.59 13.95
N LYS A 77 -7.97 4.09 12.88
CA LYS A 77 -9.41 3.75 12.86
C LYS A 77 -9.64 2.26 12.59
N GLY A 78 -8.66 1.41 12.89
CA GLY A 78 -8.74 -0.04 12.73
C GLY A 78 -7.67 -0.54 11.78
N PHE A 79 -8.04 -1.42 10.86
CA PHE A 79 -7.12 -1.97 9.87
C PHE A 79 -7.82 -2.18 8.53
N ASN A 80 -7.03 -2.17 7.46
CA ASN A 80 -7.46 -2.67 6.16
C ASN A 80 -6.77 -4.00 5.91
N HIS A 81 -7.48 -4.91 5.24
CA HIS A 81 -6.92 -6.17 4.78
C HIS A 81 -7.41 -6.48 3.38
N PHE A 82 -6.57 -7.13 2.58
CA PHE A 82 -6.92 -7.54 1.22
C PHE A 82 -5.94 -8.58 0.70
N TYR A 83 -6.40 -9.38 -0.27
CA TYR A 83 -5.55 -10.24 -1.09
C TYR A 83 -5.06 -9.44 -2.31
N PRO A 84 -3.76 -9.12 -2.42
CA PRO A 84 -3.24 -8.35 -3.55
C PRO A 84 -3.49 -9.02 -4.90
N ALA A 85 -3.58 -10.36 -4.92
CA ALA A 85 -3.88 -11.14 -6.10
C ALA A 85 -5.31 -10.95 -6.64
N HIS A 86 -6.26 -10.53 -5.79
CA HIS A 86 -7.67 -10.39 -6.12
C HIS A 86 -8.10 -8.94 -6.41
N LEU A 87 -7.20 -7.97 -6.25
CA LEU A 87 -7.50 -6.58 -6.53
C LEU A 87 -7.73 -6.36 -8.03
N LYS A 88 -8.98 -6.05 -8.39
CA LYS A 88 -9.33 -5.61 -9.74
C LYS A 88 -8.88 -4.17 -9.95
N THR A 89 -8.21 -3.90 -11.08
CA THR A 89 -8.00 -2.54 -11.57
C THR A 89 -9.31 -2.06 -12.18
N ASN A 90 -9.94 -1.06 -11.57
CA ASN A 90 -11.03 -0.34 -12.21
C ASN A 90 -10.41 0.79 -13.04
N SER A 91 -10.54 0.70 -14.36
CA SER A 91 -10.10 1.73 -15.30
C SER A 91 -11.29 2.67 -15.56
N ASN A 92 -11.42 3.72 -14.75
CA ASN A 92 -12.29 4.86 -15.07
C ASN A 92 -11.45 6.00 -15.65
#